data_AF-A0A0B4EH45-F1
#
_entry.id   AF-A0A0B4EH45-F1
#
_cell.length_a   1.000
_cell.length_b   1.000
_cell.length_c   1.000
_cell.angle_alpha   90.00
_cell.angle_beta   90.00
_cell.angle_gamma   90.00
#
_symmetry.space_group_name_H-M   'P 1'
#
loop_
_entity.id
_entity.type
_entity.pdbx_description
1 polymer ?
#
loop_
_entity_poly.entity_id
_entity_poly.type
_entity_poly.pdbx_seq_one_letter_code
_entity_poly.pdbx_strand_id
1 'polypeptide(L)'
;MAEQYKINIVVENVGIGANMIFSQEEYENLILNSSYQCLIDIGHAFLNHWNIETLIKTLQNHILGFHFHNNDGIYDKHDPMFSGKIPYGSLLPIIRKYTPEAVIVLEYDFLNPKEVVIEDWKRLESLLST
;
A
#
# COMPACT_ATOMS: atom_id res chain seq x y z
N MET A 1 14.62 18.41 -11.27
CA MET A 1 13.47 19.33 -11.09
C MET A 1 12.78 19.11 -9.76
N ALA A 2 12.30 17.91 -9.41
CA ALA A 2 11.64 17.65 -8.12
C ALA A 2 12.51 17.97 -6.89
N GLU A 3 13.79 17.56 -6.91
CA GLU A 3 14.76 17.85 -5.82
C GLU A 3 14.91 19.36 -5.53
N GLN A 4 14.87 20.19 -6.58
CA GLN A 4 14.95 21.66 -6.44
C GLN A 4 13.76 22.22 -5.65
N TYR A 5 12.59 21.56 -5.73
CA TYR A 5 11.38 21.94 -5.04
C TYR A 5 11.13 21.14 -3.75
N LYS A 6 12.02 20.21 -3.38
CA LYS A 6 11.84 19.27 -2.25
C LYS A 6 10.52 18.50 -2.31
N ILE A 7 10.10 18.12 -3.52
CA ILE A 7 8.90 17.32 -3.76
C ILE A 7 9.32 15.86 -3.93
N ASN A 8 8.68 14.97 -3.18
CA ASN A 8 8.87 13.53 -3.37
C ASN A 8 8.07 13.06 -4.58
N ILE A 9 8.70 12.29 -5.46
CA ILE A 9 8.05 11.56 -6.54
C ILE A 9 8.21 10.07 -6.25
N VAL A 10 7.11 9.35 -6.27
CA VAL A 10 7.05 7.93 -5.93
C VAL A 10 6.39 7.15 -7.05
N VAL A 11 6.78 5.89 -7.20
CA VAL A 11 6.20 4.96 -8.17
C VAL A 11 5.26 4.00 -7.46
N GLU A 12 4.05 3.84 -7.98
CA GLU A 12 3.05 2.92 -7.45
C GLU A 12 3.07 1.58 -8.21
N ASN A 13 2.79 0.47 -7.53
CA ASN A 13 2.48 -0.80 -8.20
C ASN A 13 1.04 -0.78 -8.69
N VAL A 14 0.85 -0.80 -10.02
CA VAL A 14 -0.47 -0.63 -10.64
C VAL A 14 -0.84 -1.79 -11.57
N GLY A 15 -2.15 -2.01 -11.67
CA GLY A 15 -2.76 -3.00 -12.56
C GLY A 15 -2.85 -4.40 -11.94
N ILE A 16 -3.75 -5.21 -12.49
CA ILE A 16 -4.13 -6.52 -11.94
C ILE A 16 -4.15 -7.57 -13.05
N GLY A 17 -3.62 -8.76 -12.75
CA GLY A 17 -3.58 -9.89 -13.66
C GLY A 17 -2.91 -9.52 -14.98
N ALA A 18 -3.63 -9.68 -16.09
CA ALA A 18 -3.11 -9.38 -17.43
C ALA A 18 -2.82 -7.87 -17.66
N ASN A 19 -3.37 -6.98 -16.84
CA ASN A 19 -3.16 -5.54 -16.95
C ASN A 19 -2.08 -5.02 -15.97
N MET A 20 -1.47 -5.90 -15.18
CA MET A 20 -0.37 -5.55 -14.27
C MET A 20 0.83 -5.05 -15.09
N ILE A 21 1.37 -3.87 -14.73
CA ILE A 21 2.50 -3.27 -15.49
C ILE A 21 3.81 -4.00 -15.18
N PHE A 22 4.04 -4.32 -13.91
CA PHE A 22 5.22 -5.04 -13.44
C PHE A 22 4.79 -6.16 -12.52
N SER A 23 5.35 -7.35 -12.66
CA SER A 23 5.31 -8.37 -11.61
C SER A 23 6.04 -7.90 -10.35
N GLN A 24 5.88 -8.63 -9.24
CA GLN A 24 6.59 -8.30 -7.99
C GLN A 24 8.11 -8.19 -8.21
N GLU A 25 8.71 -9.17 -8.87
CA GLU A 25 10.15 -9.19 -9.13
C GLU A 25 10.58 -8.01 -10.03
N GLU A 26 9.82 -7.72 -11.09
CA GLU A 26 10.13 -6.61 -11.98
C GLU A 26 9.99 -5.26 -11.27
N TYR A 27 8.98 -5.10 -10.41
CA TYR A 27 8.77 -3.90 -9.62
C TYR A 27 9.87 -3.71 -8.57
N GLU A 28 10.22 -4.76 -7.83
CA GLU A 28 11.33 -4.72 -6.87
C GLU A 28 12.65 -4.36 -7.57
N ASN A 29 12.93 -4.99 -8.72
CA ASN A 29 14.10 -4.71 -9.52
C ASN A 29 14.10 -3.27 -10.06
N LEU A 30 12.95 -2.75 -10.48
CA LEU A 30 12.82 -1.37 -10.91
C LEU A 30 13.25 -0.44 -9.78
N ILE A 31 12.64 -0.57 -8.60
CA ILE A 31 12.89 0.33 -7.46
C ILE A 31 14.34 0.26 -6.99
N LEU A 32 14.88 -0.96 -6.79
CA LEU A 32 16.24 -1.15 -6.29
C LEU A 32 17.33 -0.63 -7.25
N ASN A 33 17.10 -0.69 -8.56
CA ASN A 33 18.10 -0.29 -9.57
C ASN A 33 17.95 1.16 -10.04
N SER A 34 16.91 1.88 -9.64
CA SER A 34 16.60 3.24 -10.14
C SER A 34 16.67 4.34 -9.08
N SER A 35 16.94 3.99 -7.81
CA SER A 35 16.89 4.94 -6.67
C SER A 35 15.53 5.60 -6.47
N TYR A 36 14.46 5.06 -7.07
CA TYR A 36 13.11 5.58 -6.89
C TYR A 36 12.58 5.24 -5.50
N GLN A 37 11.74 6.12 -4.97
CA GLN A 37 10.87 5.78 -3.85
C GLN A 37 9.56 5.20 -4.37
N CYS A 38 8.85 4.47 -3.52
CA CYS A 38 7.58 3.84 -3.88
C CYS A 38 6.45 4.16 -2.91
N LEU A 39 5.23 4.08 -3.47
CA LEU A 39 3.96 4.10 -2.77
C LEU A 39 3.30 2.75 -3.05
N ILE A 40 3.19 1.89 -2.05
CA ILE A 40 2.71 0.53 -2.28
C ILE A 40 1.19 0.49 -2.18
N ASP A 41 0.53 0.12 -3.26
CA ASP A 41 -0.88 -0.27 -3.25
C ASP A 41 -1.00 -1.72 -2.76
N ILE A 42 -1.56 -1.88 -1.57
CA ILE A 42 -1.73 -3.19 -0.93
C ILE A 42 -2.82 -4.01 -1.62
N GLY A 43 -3.84 -3.37 -2.20
CA GLY A 43 -4.94 -4.02 -2.90
C GLY A 43 -4.48 -4.69 -4.18
N HIS A 44 -3.78 -3.95 -5.04
CA HIS A 44 -3.15 -4.48 -6.25
C HIS A 44 -2.20 -5.63 -5.91
N ALA A 45 -1.33 -5.45 -4.91
CA ALA A 45 -0.38 -6.49 -4.50
C ALA A 45 -1.10 -7.76 -4.03
N PHE A 46 -2.18 -7.62 -3.24
CA PHE A 46 -2.98 -8.74 -2.77
C PHE A 46 -3.69 -9.49 -3.92
N LEU A 47 -4.32 -8.76 -4.85
CA LEU A 47 -5.03 -9.34 -5.99
C LEU A 47 -4.08 -10.03 -6.98
N ASN A 48 -2.85 -9.55 -7.10
CA ASN A 48 -1.80 -10.18 -7.90
C ASN A 48 -1.07 -11.32 -7.16
N HIS A 49 -1.50 -11.67 -5.94
CA HIS A 49 -0.89 -12.72 -5.12
C HIS A 49 0.59 -12.49 -4.80
N TRP A 50 0.99 -11.23 -4.67
CA TRP A 50 2.34 -10.89 -4.26
C TRP A 50 2.59 -11.32 -2.82
N ASN A 51 3.84 -11.65 -2.50
CA ASN A 51 4.26 -11.82 -1.12
C ASN A 51 4.55 -10.44 -0.53
N ILE A 52 3.50 -9.82 0.03
CA ILE A 52 3.51 -8.46 0.59
C ILE A 52 4.54 -8.32 1.72
N GLU A 53 4.71 -9.35 2.57
CA GLU A 53 5.72 -9.32 3.63
C GLU A 53 7.14 -9.24 3.06
N THR A 54 7.44 -10.06 2.04
CA THR A 54 8.73 -10.01 1.36
C THR A 54 8.93 -8.68 0.65
N LEU A 55 7.92 -8.18 -0.06
CA LEU A 55 7.96 -6.89 -0.74
C LEU A 55 8.34 -5.76 0.24
N ILE A 56 7.66 -5.68 1.40
CA ILE A 56 7.93 -4.66 2.42
C ILE A 56 9.37 -4.77 2.92
N LYS A 57 9.86 -5.99 3.19
CA LYS A 57 11.23 -6.19 3.68
C LYS A 57 12.28 -5.82 2.63
N THR A 58 12.05 -6.22 1.38
CA THR A 58 12.95 -5.95 0.25
C THR A 58 13.06 -4.45 -0.02
N LEU A 59 11.92 -3.75 0.00
CA LEU A 59 11.85 -2.33 -0.36
C LEU A 59 11.80 -1.38 0.84
N GLN A 60 12.05 -1.85 2.06
CA GLN A 60 11.85 -1.10 3.31
C GLN A 60 12.43 0.33 3.31
N ASN A 61 13.59 0.53 2.66
CA ASN A 61 14.27 1.83 2.61
C ASN A 61 13.79 2.75 1.46
N HIS A 62 12.90 2.26 0.60
CA HIS A 62 12.38 2.95 -0.57
C HIS A 62 10.88 3.26 -0.45
N ILE A 63 10.17 2.57 0.44
CA ILE A 63 8.73 2.79 0.66
C ILE A 63 8.51 4.10 1.40
N LEU A 64 7.90 5.08 0.72
CA LEU A 64 7.46 6.33 1.33
C LEU A 64 6.07 6.21 1.94
N GLY A 65 5.24 5.32 1.42
CA GLY A 65 3.88 5.16 1.90
C GLY A 65 3.15 3.97 1.33
N PHE A 66 1.87 3.87 1.70
CA PHE A 66 0.95 2.84 1.26
C PHE A 66 -0.40 3.43 0.89
N HIS A 67 -1.04 2.86 -0.12
CA HIS A 67 -2.49 2.94 -0.30
C HIS A 67 -3.15 1.76 0.41
N PHE A 68 -4.06 2.09 1.32
CA PHE A 68 -4.81 1.14 2.12
C PHE A 68 -6.29 1.21 1.74
N HIS A 69 -6.80 0.05 1.39
CA HIS A 69 -8.21 -0.23 1.16
C HIS A 69 -8.37 -1.75 1.25
N ASN A 70 -9.55 -2.27 0.98
CA ASN A 70 -9.75 -3.71 0.94
C ASN A 70 -10.43 -4.14 -0.35
N ASN A 71 -10.50 -5.45 -0.54
CA ASN A 71 -11.19 -6.08 -1.64
C ASN A 71 -11.65 -7.49 -1.27
N ASP A 72 -12.42 -8.11 -2.17
CA ASP A 72 -12.94 -9.46 -2.01
C ASP A 72 -11.97 -10.55 -2.52
N GLY A 73 -10.75 -10.18 -2.89
CA GLY A 73 -9.75 -11.06 -3.50
C GLY A 73 -10.01 -11.40 -4.97
N ILE A 74 -10.95 -10.72 -5.62
CA ILE A 74 -11.29 -10.93 -7.04
C ILE A 74 -11.23 -9.60 -7.80
N TYR A 75 -11.88 -8.57 -7.26
CA TYR A 75 -11.98 -7.26 -7.89
C TYR A 75 -11.36 -6.19 -7.04
N ASP A 76 -10.77 -5.18 -7.67
CA ASP A 76 -10.23 -4.04 -6.96
C ASP A 76 -11.32 -3.04 -6.59
N LYS A 77 -11.98 -3.32 -5.48
CA LYS A 77 -13.21 -2.64 -5.06
C LYS A 77 -12.98 -1.35 -4.30
N HIS A 78 -11.76 -1.11 -3.80
CA HIS A 78 -11.47 0.03 -2.92
C HIS A 78 -12.46 0.07 -1.74
N ASP A 79 -12.79 -1.11 -1.18
CA ASP A 79 -13.67 -1.23 -0.02
C ASP A 79 -12.96 -0.64 1.22
N PRO A 80 -13.70 -0.22 2.27
CA PRO A 80 -13.11 0.23 3.53
C PRO A 80 -12.11 -0.80 4.07
N MET A 81 -10.99 -0.36 4.68
CA MET A 81 -9.86 -1.25 4.98
C MET A 81 -10.23 -2.45 5.86
N PHE A 82 -11.27 -2.32 6.69
CA PHE A 82 -11.74 -3.42 7.57
C PHE A 82 -12.86 -4.27 6.95
N SER A 83 -13.22 -4.02 5.70
CA SER A 83 -14.28 -4.68 4.95
C SER A 83 -13.72 -5.44 3.75
N GLY A 84 -13.11 -6.60 3.99
CA GLY A 84 -12.63 -7.46 2.89
C GLY A 84 -11.71 -8.57 3.36
N LYS A 85 -10.82 -9.04 2.46
CA LYS A 85 -9.96 -10.20 2.69
C LYS A 85 -8.49 -9.88 2.98
N ILE A 86 -8.05 -8.63 2.80
CA ILE A 86 -6.67 -8.24 3.09
C ILE A 86 -6.44 -8.32 4.61
N PRO A 87 -5.46 -9.11 5.09
CA PRO A 87 -5.28 -9.38 6.51
C PRO A 87 -4.43 -8.30 7.19
N TYR A 88 -4.94 -7.08 7.29
CA TYR A 88 -4.20 -5.97 7.90
C TYR A 88 -3.67 -6.25 9.31
N GLY A 89 -4.38 -7.06 10.11
CA GLY A 89 -3.91 -7.46 11.44
C GLY A 89 -2.52 -8.12 11.45
N SER A 90 -2.16 -8.88 10.41
CA SER A 90 -0.82 -9.46 10.28
C SER A 90 0.16 -8.55 9.55
N LEU A 91 -0.32 -7.64 8.69
CA LEU A 91 0.53 -6.70 7.95
C LEU A 91 1.01 -5.52 8.79
N LEU A 92 0.15 -4.96 9.65
CA LEU A 92 0.48 -3.77 10.45
C LEU A 92 1.75 -3.93 11.31
N PRO A 93 1.99 -5.06 12.01
CA PRO A 93 3.25 -5.27 12.73
C PRO A 93 4.49 -5.27 11.82
N ILE A 94 4.36 -5.76 10.58
CA ILE A 94 5.44 -5.80 9.60
C ILE A 94 5.74 -4.38 9.11
N ILE A 95 4.69 -3.64 8.73
CA ILE A 95 4.78 -2.24 8.28
C ILE A 95 5.41 -1.38 9.37
N ARG A 96 4.93 -1.48 10.62
CA ARG A 96 5.52 -0.74 11.74
C ARG A 96 6.99 -1.06 11.98
N LYS A 97 7.39 -2.32 11.78
CA LYS A 97 8.77 -2.77 12.00
C LYS A 97 9.72 -2.27 10.90
N TYR A 98 9.30 -2.34 9.64
CA TYR A 98 10.20 -2.13 8.50
C TYR A 98 10.05 -0.75 7.87
N THR A 99 8.90 -0.08 8.03
CA THR A 99 8.60 1.22 7.43
C THR A 99 7.90 2.14 8.45
N PRO A 100 8.51 2.45 9.61
CA PRO A 100 7.85 3.19 10.70
C PRO A 100 7.46 4.63 10.34
N GLU A 101 8.16 5.23 9.37
CA GLU A 101 7.94 6.61 8.91
C GLU A 101 7.04 6.69 7.68
N ALA A 102 6.50 5.57 7.20
CA ALA A 102 5.69 5.54 5.99
C ALA A 102 4.32 6.21 6.21
N VAL A 103 3.86 6.93 5.19
CA VAL A 103 2.52 7.52 5.17
C VAL A 103 1.51 6.47 4.75
N ILE A 104 0.38 6.37 5.47
CA ILE A 104 -0.75 5.53 5.05
C ILE A 104 -1.85 6.44 4.51
N VAL A 105 -2.25 6.19 3.26
CA VAL A 105 -3.37 6.84 2.59
C VAL A 105 -4.55 5.86 2.56
N LEU A 106 -5.70 6.26 3.09
CA LEU A 106 -6.94 5.48 2.94
C LEU A 106 -7.56 5.82 1.58
N GLU A 107 -7.58 4.86 0.65
CA GLU A 107 -8.02 5.04 -0.74
C GLU A 107 -9.32 4.28 -0.99
N TYR A 108 -10.47 4.90 -0.75
CA TYR A 108 -11.76 4.21 -0.83
C TYR A 108 -12.58 4.64 -2.05
N ASP A 109 -13.43 3.75 -2.54
CA ASP A 109 -14.40 4.07 -3.60
C ASP A 109 -15.36 5.19 -3.13
N PHE A 110 -15.77 6.04 -4.07
CA PHE A 110 -16.63 7.22 -3.90
C PHE A 110 -18.04 6.90 -3.37
N LEU A 111 -18.45 5.63 -3.35
CA LEU A 111 -19.73 5.21 -2.78
C LEU A 111 -19.73 5.12 -1.24
N ASN A 112 -18.56 5.17 -0.60
CA ASN A 112 -18.47 5.04 0.85
C ASN A 112 -18.89 6.33 1.59
N PRO A 113 -19.72 6.23 2.64
CA PRO A 113 -20.01 7.38 3.49
C PRO A 113 -18.74 7.93 4.16
N LYS A 114 -18.61 9.25 4.25
CA LYS A 114 -17.45 9.92 4.87
C LYS A 114 -17.19 9.48 6.31
N GLU A 115 -18.25 9.06 7.02
CA GLU A 115 -18.19 8.58 8.40
C GLU A 115 -17.32 7.32 8.50
N VAL A 116 -17.38 6.44 7.50
CA VAL A 116 -16.60 5.19 7.46
C VAL A 116 -15.10 5.49 7.39
N VAL A 117 -14.68 6.44 6.55
CA VAL A 117 -13.27 6.86 6.45
C VAL A 117 -12.76 7.37 7.81
N ILE A 118 -13.57 8.16 8.52
CA ILE A 118 -13.21 8.74 9.82
C ILE A 118 -13.15 7.67 10.92
N GLU A 119 -14.09 6.72 10.91
CA GLU A 119 -14.10 5.60 11.85
C GLU A 119 -12.90 4.67 11.65
N ASP A 120 -12.60 4.34 10.39
CA ASP A 120 -11.45 3.52 10.03
C ASP A 120 -10.13 4.20 10.39
N TRP A 121 -10.00 5.50 10.12
CA TRP A 121 -8.85 6.30 10.54
C TRP A 121 -8.59 6.16 12.04
N LYS A 122 -9.62 6.41 12.87
CA LYS A 122 -9.50 6.34 14.34
C LYS A 122 -9.12 4.94 14.81
N ARG A 123 -9.71 3.91 14.18
CA ARG A 123 -9.39 2.51 14.50
C ARG A 123 -7.95 2.17 14.12
N LEU A 124 -7.49 2.62 12.96
CA LEU A 124 -6.11 2.43 12.51
C LEU A 124 -5.10 3.12 13.42
N GLU A 125 -5.35 4.38 13.81
CA GLU A 125 -4.49 5.10 14.77
C GLU A 125 -4.38 4.34 16.09
N SER A 126 -5.50 3.80 16.60
CA SER A 126 -5.49 2.99 17.82
C SER A 126 -4.64 1.71 17.67
N LEU A 127 -4.69 1.05 16.51
CA LEU A 127 -3.91 -0.18 16.25
C LEU A 127 -2.42 0.10 16.09
N LEU A 128 -2.06 1.26 15.53
CA LEU A 128 -0.66 1.65 15.36
C LEU A 128 -0.02 2.15 16.66
N SER A 129 -0.83 2.64 17.61
CA SER A 129 -0.40 3.14 18.92
C SER A 129 -0.13 2.04 19.97
N THR A 130 -0.42 0.77 19.64
CA THR A 130 -0.18 -0.42 20.51
C THR A 130 0.98 -1.27 20.04
#